data_AF-A2GM20-F1
#
_entry.id   AF-A2GM20-F1
#
_cell.length_a   1.000
_cell.length_b   1.000
_cell.length_c   1.000
_cell.angle_alpha   90.00
_cell.angle_beta   90.00
_cell.angle_gamma   90.00
#
_symmetry.space_group_name_H-M   'P 1'
#
loop_
_entity.id
_entity.type
_entity.pdbx_description
1 polymer ?
#
loop_
_entity_poly.entity_id
_entity_poly.type
_entity_poly.pdbx_seq_one_letter_code
_entity_poly.pdbx_strand_id
1 'polypeptide(L)'
;MTANLMPQKQCNKMSPIKDVEKPKFKHNKWTKSEDQLLIKLVNNSSPIVWTYIAEQFPNRNKRQCFERWNYYLSPNVNNSNWTKEEDQILLEKYKLYGSKWTKIAKYFKGRTNTNIKNRFLALQRQGKKPIEEPNDETQKEAKERVILPSILSLDNYVPIKHKTIESIINITNL
;
A
#
# COMPACT_ATOMS: atom_id res chain seq x y z
N MET A 1 61.42 14.63 31.07
CA MET A 1 60.08 14.15 30.65
C MET A 1 59.06 15.20 31.02
N THR A 2 58.94 16.26 30.20
CA THR A 2 58.04 17.39 30.45
C THR A 2 56.72 17.14 29.74
N ALA A 3 55.67 16.88 30.51
CA ALA A 3 54.31 16.71 29.98
C ALA A 3 53.76 18.07 29.54
N ASN A 4 53.56 18.25 28.23
CA ASN A 4 52.84 19.40 27.68
C ASN A 4 51.34 19.24 27.98
N LEU A 5 50.83 20.15 28.82
CA LEU A 5 49.41 20.28 29.13
C LEU A 5 48.68 20.90 27.92
N MET A 6 47.69 20.19 27.37
CA MET A 6 46.80 20.72 26.34
C MET A 6 45.97 21.90 26.89
N PRO A 7 45.79 23.00 26.12
CA PRO A 7 44.88 24.06 26.52
C PRO A 7 43.43 23.60 26.41
N GLN A 8 42.71 23.64 27.53
CA GLN A 8 41.27 23.41 27.62
C GLN A 8 40.54 24.46 26.78
N LYS A 9 39.89 24.03 25.68
CA LYS A 9 38.97 24.88 24.92
C LYS A 9 37.79 25.24 25.81
N GLN A 10 37.65 26.50 26.16
CA GLN A 10 36.42 27.03 26.73
C GLN A 10 35.30 26.84 25.71
N CYS A 11 34.37 25.92 25.98
CA CYS A 11 33.12 25.83 25.24
C CYS A 11 32.30 27.09 25.55
N ASN A 12 32.29 28.04 24.63
CA ASN A 12 31.35 29.16 24.66
C ASN A 12 29.93 28.59 24.71
N LYS A 13 29.21 28.87 25.80
CA LYS A 13 27.82 28.49 25.99
C LYS A 13 27.02 29.08 24.83
N MET A 14 26.54 28.22 23.93
CA MET A 14 25.61 28.61 22.87
C MET A 14 24.39 29.25 23.52
N SER A 15 24.04 30.45 23.09
CA SER A 15 22.86 31.18 23.55
C SER A 15 21.59 30.34 23.30
N PRO A 16 20.52 30.50 24.10
CA PRO A 16 19.29 29.75 23.92
C PRO A 16 18.77 29.94 22.50
N ILE A 17 18.60 28.82 21.77
CA ILE A 17 17.94 28.81 20.47
C ILE A 17 16.52 29.33 20.73
N LYS A 18 16.21 30.54 20.26
CA LYS A 18 14.86 31.10 20.30
C LYS A 18 13.93 30.07 19.68
N ASP A 19 12.85 29.71 20.38
CA ASP A 19 11.82 28.81 19.86
C ASP A 19 11.29 29.38 18.53
N VAL A 20 11.79 28.86 17.42
CA VAL A 20 11.28 29.19 16.09
C VAL A 20 9.90 28.57 16.04
N GLU A 21 8.86 29.39 16.20
CA GLU A 21 7.49 28.96 16.03
C GLU A 21 7.35 28.24 14.68
N LYS A 22 7.06 26.94 14.73
CA LYS A 22 6.92 26.15 13.51
C LYS A 22 5.79 26.75 12.67
N PRO A 23 6.01 27.10 11.40
CA PRO A 23 4.95 27.66 10.55
C PRO A 23 3.76 26.69 10.51
N LYS A 24 2.58 27.19 10.90
CA LYS A 24 1.34 26.42 10.90
C LYS A 24 0.75 26.38 9.50
N PHE A 25 1.07 25.34 8.74
CA PHE A 25 0.51 25.14 7.39
C PHE A 25 -0.95 24.68 7.46
N LYS A 26 -1.84 25.36 6.73
CA LYS A 26 -3.28 25.01 6.68
C LYS A 26 -3.53 23.80 5.77
N HIS A 27 -4.51 22.97 6.12
CA HIS A 27 -4.97 21.85 5.29
C HIS A 27 -5.96 22.34 4.21
N ASN A 28 -5.46 23.13 3.25
CA ASN A 28 -6.29 23.65 2.16
C ASN A 28 -6.37 22.65 1.00
N LYS A 29 -7.48 22.67 0.24
CA LYS A 29 -7.61 21.91 -1.01
C LYS A 29 -6.54 22.38 -2.01
N TRP A 30 -5.94 21.46 -2.77
CA TRP A 30 -5.00 21.80 -3.83
C TRP A 30 -5.75 22.41 -5.03
N THR A 31 -5.22 23.51 -5.55
CA THR A 31 -5.72 24.17 -6.77
C THR A 31 -5.01 23.61 -8.00
N LYS A 32 -5.62 23.77 -9.19
CA LYS A 32 -5.02 23.33 -10.46
C LYS A 32 -3.67 24.03 -10.72
N SER A 33 -3.56 25.31 -10.39
CA SER A 33 -2.31 26.07 -10.56
C SER A 33 -1.20 25.54 -9.64
N GLU A 34 -1.53 25.20 -8.39
CA GLU A 34 -0.58 24.57 -7.47
C GLU A 34 -0.15 23.18 -7.99
N ASP A 35 -1.08 22.37 -8.50
CA ASP A 35 -0.77 21.05 -9.07
C ASP A 35 0.17 21.18 -10.28
N GLN A 36 -0.11 22.12 -11.19
CA GLN A 36 0.74 22.38 -12.35
C GLN A 36 2.14 22.83 -11.95
N LEU A 37 2.24 23.72 -10.95
CA LEU A 37 3.54 24.13 -10.40
C LEU A 37 4.28 22.94 -9.80
N LEU A 38 3.60 22.09 -9.01
CA LEU A 38 4.20 20.91 -8.40
C LEU A 38 4.72 19.93 -9.46
N ILE A 39 3.93 19.67 -10.51
CA ILE A 39 4.33 18.82 -11.64
C ILE A 39 5.57 19.38 -12.32
N LYS A 40 5.56 20.69 -12.62
CA LYS A 40 6.70 21.37 -13.27
C LYS A 40 7.97 21.26 -12.43
N LEU A 41 7.88 21.54 -11.12
CA LEU A 41 9.03 21.49 -10.22
C LEU A 41 9.60 20.08 -10.09
N VAL A 42 8.74 19.06 -9.97
CA VAL A 42 9.18 17.66 -9.89
C VAL A 42 9.85 17.22 -11.20
N ASN A 43 9.27 17.54 -12.36
CA ASN A 43 9.83 17.16 -13.65
C ASN A 43 11.18 17.86 -13.95
N ASN A 44 11.38 19.06 -13.41
CA ASN A 44 12.61 19.83 -13.59
C ASN A 44 13.70 19.51 -12.55
N SER A 45 13.41 18.69 -11.55
CA SER A 45 14.34 18.38 -10.45
C SER A 45 14.79 16.91 -10.52
N SER A 46 16.09 16.68 -10.69
CA SER A 46 16.69 15.35 -10.55
C SER A 46 18.03 15.46 -9.82
N PRO A 47 18.15 14.98 -8.56
CA PRO A 47 17.15 14.27 -7.76
C PRO A 47 16.00 15.17 -7.25
N ILE A 48 14.87 14.57 -6.88
CA ILE A 48 13.72 15.30 -6.34
C ILE A 48 13.98 15.68 -4.87
N VAL A 49 14.19 16.97 -4.62
CA VAL A 49 14.43 17.52 -3.27
C VAL A 49 13.16 18.23 -2.76
N TRP A 50 12.37 17.54 -1.93
CA TRP A 50 11.07 18.04 -1.47
C TRP A 50 11.12 19.32 -0.61
N THR A 51 12.24 19.56 0.08
CA THR A 51 12.43 20.81 0.84
C THR A 51 12.48 22.02 -0.10
N TYR A 52 13.30 21.93 -1.16
CA TYR A 52 13.39 22.96 -2.19
C TYR A 52 12.05 23.18 -2.91
N ILE A 53 11.34 22.10 -3.25
CA ILE A 53 10.02 22.21 -3.89
C ILE A 53 9.04 22.95 -2.98
N ALA A 54 9.03 22.66 -1.67
CA ALA A 54 8.12 23.30 -0.73
C ALA A 54 8.36 24.80 -0.56
N GLU A 55 9.60 25.27 -0.70
CA GLU A 55 9.94 26.70 -0.64
C GLU A 55 9.26 27.52 -1.75
N GLN A 56 8.89 26.86 -2.85
CA GLN A 56 8.16 27.50 -3.96
C GLN A 56 6.66 27.67 -3.68
N PHE A 57 6.16 27.13 -2.56
CA PHE A 57 4.76 27.24 -2.18
C PHE A 57 4.61 28.06 -0.90
N PRO A 58 3.84 29.16 -0.90
CA PRO A 58 3.69 30.01 0.28
C PRO A 58 2.96 29.32 1.44
N ASN A 59 2.05 28.39 1.14
CA ASN A 59 1.16 27.77 2.11
C ASN A 59 1.25 26.23 2.11
N ARG A 60 2.30 25.65 1.51
CA ARG A 60 2.51 24.19 1.49
C ARG A 60 3.83 23.82 2.12
N ASN A 61 3.84 22.71 2.85
CA ASN A 61 5.06 22.13 3.36
C ASN A 61 5.52 20.93 2.50
N LYS A 62 6.75 20.46 2.77
CA LYS A 62 7.35 19.33 2.04
C LYS A 62 6.48 18.08 2.07
N ARG A 63 5.83 17.80 3.20
CA ARG A 63 4.98 16.60 3.37
C ARG A 63 3.76 16.69 2.48
N GLN A 64 3.09 17.86 2.44
CA GLN A 64 1.93 18.08 1.60
C GLN A 64 2.29 17.95 0.11
N CYS A 65 3.43 18.51 -0.32
CA CYS A 65 3.91 18.38 -1.69
C CYS A 65 4.20 16.91 -2.05
N PHE A 66 4.91 16.21 -1.16
CA PHE A 66 5.21 14.78 -1.31
C PHE A 66 3.94 13.94 -1.41
N GLU A 67 3.00 14.09 -0.47
CA GLU A 67 1.74 13.35 -0.45
C GLU A 67 0.89 13.66 -1.69
N ARG A 68 0.84 14.93 -2.11
CA ARG A 68 0.10 15.33 -3.31
C ARG A 68 0.65 14.66 -4.56
N TRP A 69 1.97 14.63 -4.73
CA TRP A 69 2.61 13.96 -5.85
C TRP A 69 2.37 12.45 -5.82
N ASN A 70 2.74 11.78 -4.71
CA ASN A 70 2.75 10.32 -4.64
C ASN A 70 1.35 9.70 -4.65
N TYR A 71 0.32 10.42 -4.16
CA TYR A 71 -1.03 9.88 -4.06
C TYR A 71 -1.98 10.32 -5.18
N TYR A 72 -1.62 11.37 -5.94
CA TYR A 72 -2.55 11.96 -6.92
C TYR A 72 -1.91 12.36 -8.25
N LEU A 73 -0.76 13.03 -8.27
CA LEU A 73 -0.23 13.65 -9.50
C LEU A 73 0.78 12.80 -10.27
N SER A 74 1.48 11.89 -9.59
CA SER A 74 2.49 11.04 -10.22
C SER A 74 1.87 10.22 -11.36
N PRO A 75 2.56 10.04 -12.50
CA PRO A 75 2.07 9.24 -13.61
C PRO A 75 1.83 7.77 -13.25
N ASN A 76 2.42 7.30 -12.15
CA ASN A 76 2.20 5.95 -11.62
C ASN A 76 0.85 5.81 -10.89
N VAL A 77 0.17 6.92 -10.61
CA VAL A 77 -1.13 6.93 -9.93
C VAL A 77 -2.25 6.83 -10.96
N ASN A 78 -3.08 5.82 -10.81
CA ASN A 78 -4.26 5.61 -11.63
C ASN A 78 -5.45 6.45 -11.09
N ASN A 79 -5.76 7.51 -11.82
CA ASN A 79 -6.87 8.42 -11.54
C ASN A 79 -8.14 8.13 -12.37
N SER A 80 -8.19 7.02 -13.11
CA SER A 80 -9.38 6.63 -13.88
C SER A 80 -10.56 6.27 -12.96
N ASN A 81 -11.76 6.21 -13.54
CA ASN A 81 -12.95 5.76 -12.82
C ASN A 81 -12.77 4.33 -12.32
N TRP A 82 -13.42 4.02 -11.19
CA TRP A 82 -13.44 2.68 -10.64
C TRP A 82 -14.33 1.77 -11.48
N THR A 83 -13.79 0.61 -11.84
CA THR A 83 -14.51 -0.45 -12.55
C THR A 83 -15.24 -1.37 -11.57
N LYS A 84 -16.25 -2.10 -12.05
CA LYS A 84 -16.98 -3.07 -11.21
C LYS A 84 -16.09 -4.22 -10.78
N GLU A 85 -15.15 -4.60 -11.65
CA GLU A 85 -14.15 -5.62 -11.41
C GLU A 85 -13.20 -5.20 -10.28
N GLU A 86 -12.74 -3.95 -10.31
CA GLU A 86 -11.94 -3.38 -9.21
C GLU A 86 -12.72 -3.36 -7.88
N ASP A 87 -14.01 -3.00 -7.91
CA ASP A 87 -14.85 -3.02 -6.71
C ASP A 87 -15.03 -4.43 -6.15
N GLN A 88 -15.22 -5.43 -7.01
CA GLN A 88 -15.33 -6.83 -6.61
C GLN A 88 -14.04 -7.30 -5.93
N ILE A 89 -12.89 -7.05 -6.55
CA ILE A 89 -11.58 -7.38 -5.97
C ILE A 89 -11.41 -6.68 -4.62
N LEU A 90 -11.82 -5.41 -4.51
CA LEU A 90 -11.69 -4.63 -3.28
C LEU A 90 -12.48 -5.29 -2.12
N LEU A 91 -13.74 -5.63 -2.36
CA LEU A 91 -14.59 -6.26 -1.36
C LEU A 91 -14.07 -7.65 -0.97
N GLU A 92 -13.61 -8.45 -1.92
CA GLU A 92 -12.98 -9.75 -1.64
C GLU A 92 -11.72 -9.63 -0.81
N LYS A 93 -10.80 -8.72 -1.18
CA LYS A 93 -9.55 -8.53 -0.43
C LYS A 93 -9.79 -7.92 0.95
N TYR A 94 -10.81 -7.07 1.09
CA TYR A 94 -11.22 -6.56 2.39
C TYR A 94 -11.71 -7.68 3.31
N LYS A 95 -12.51 -8.64 2.82
CA LYS A 95 -12.89 -9.83 3.61
C LYS A 95 -11.69 -10.64 4.10
N LEU A 96 -10.63 -10.72 3.30
CA LEU A 96 -9.41 -11.47 3.61
C LEU A 96 -8.46 -10.77 4.58
N TYR A 97 -8.37 -9.44 4.50
CA TYR A 97 -7.32 -8.66 5.17
C TYR A 97 -7.83 -7.57 6.10
N GLY A 98 -9.14 -7.29 6.13
CA GLY A 98 -9.74 -6.15 6.82
C GLY A 98 -9.21 -4.81 6.29
N SER A 99 -9.15 -3.81 7.16
CA SER A 99 -8.63 -2.45 6.87
C SER A 99 -7.12 -2.34 6.60
N LYS A 100 -6.44 -3.43 6.21
CA LYS A 100 -5.02 -3.45 5.83
C LYS A 100 -4.82 -2.90 4.41
N TRP A 101 -5.13 -1.63 4.19
CA TRP A 101 -5.17 -0.95 2.88
C TRP A 101 -3.88 -1.06 2.07
N THR A 102 -2.72 -0.99 2.73
CA THR A 102 -1.41 -1.15 2.08
C THR A 102 -1.22 -2.55 1.49
N LYS A 103 -1.79 -3.58 2.13
CA LYS A 103 -1.77 -4.96 1.61
C LYS A 103 -2.74 -5.11 0.45
N ILE A 104 -3.93 -4.53 0.55
CA ILE A 104 -4.96 -4.55 -0.49
C ILE A 104 -4.49 -3.80 -1.75
N ALA A 105 -3.82 -2.66 -1.59
CA ALA A 105 -3.33 -1.85 -2.72
C ALA A 105 -2.39 -2.62 -3.66
N LYS A 106 -1.69 -3.65 -3.18
CA LYS A 106 -0.82 -4.50 -4.01
C LYS A 106 -1.57 -5.26 -5.12
N TYR A 107 -2.89 -5.43 -4.98
CA TYR A 107 -3.74 -6.08 -5.98
C TYR A 107 -4.26 -5.12 -7.06
N PHE A 108 -3.94 -3.83 -6.97
CA PHE A 108 -4.44 -2.81 -7.88
C PHE A 108 -3.27 -2.08 -8.54
N LYS A 109 -3.20 -2.13 -9.88
CA LYS A 109 -2.15 -1.43 -10.63
C LYS A 109 -2.37 0.09 -10.56
N GLY A 110 -1.44 0.78 -9.92
CA GLY A 110 -1.43 2.25 -9.83
C GLY A 110 -2.45 2.86 -8.86
N ARG A 111 -3.26 2.07 -8.15
CA ARG A 111 -4.14 2.62 -7.10
C ARG A 111 -3.38 2.67 -5.77
N THR A 112 -3.35 3.83 -5.13
CA THR A 112 -2.75 3.97 -3.81
C THR A 112 -3.67 3.44 -2.71
N ASN A 113 -3.11 3.09 -1.55
CA ASN A 113 -3.88 2.70 -0.37
C ASN A 113 -4.94 3.75 0.03
N THR A 114 -4.67 5.04 -0.16
CA THR A 114 -5.64 6.12 0.02
C THR A 114 -6.79 6.01 -0.98
N ASN A 115 -6.52 5.70 -2.26
CA ASN A 115 -7.58 5.46 -3.25
C ASN A 115 -8.44 4.27 -2.85
N ILE A 116 -7.82 3.16 -2.44
CA ILE A 116 -8.51 1.94 -1.99
C ILE A 116 -9.46 2.24 -0.83
N LYS A 117 -8.95 2.86 0.24
CA LYS A 117 -9.75 3.22 1.42
C LYS A 117 -10.92 4.13 1.04
N ASN A 118 -10.66 5.17 0.25
CA ASN A 118 -11.69 6.13 -0.15
C ASN A 118 -12.78 5.45 -0.99
N ARG A 119 -12.42 4.53 -1.89
CA ARG A 119 -13.40 3.77 -2.66
C ARG A 119 -14.24 2.86 -1.78
N PHE A 120 -13.62 2.13 -0.86
CA PHE A 120 -14.34 1.27 0.08
C PHE A 120 -15.37 2.07 0.89
N LEU A 121 -14.98 3.22 1.44
CA LEU A 121 -15.89 4.10 2.17
C LEU A 121 -17.02 4.64 1.28
N ALA A 122 -16.75 4.90 0.00
CA ALA A 122 -17.79 5.30 -0.95
C ALA A 122 -18.80 4.15 -1.21
N LEU A 123 -18.31 2.92 -1.39
CA LEU A 123 -19.17 1.73 -1.55
C LEU A 123 -20.00 1.48 -0.29
N GLN A 124 -19.42 1.62 0.90
CA GLN A 124 -20.12 1.48 2.18
C GLN A 124 -21.23 2.51 2.37
N ARG A 125 -21.06 3.74 1.86
CA ARG A 125 -22.13 4.76 1.88
C ARG A 125 -23.26 4.46 0.90
N GLN A 126 -22.97 3.75 -0.19
CA GLN A 126 -23.96 3.34 -1.19
C GLN A 126 -24.74 2.10 -0.74
N GLY A 127 -24.10 1.19 0.00
CA GLY A 127 -24.75 0.05 0.64
C GLY A 127 -25.46 0.48 1.93
N LYS A 128 -26.77 0.26 2.04
CA LYS A 128 -27.58 0.66 3.21
C LYS A 128 -27.20 -0.01 4.55
N LYS A 129 -26.17 -0.87 4.61
CA LYS A 129 -25.70 -1.54 5.83
C LYS A 129 -24.21 -1.28 6.07
N PRO A 130 -23.79 -1.00 7.32
CA PRO A 130 -22.38 -0.98 7.68
C PRO A 130 -21.73 -2.33 7.34
N ILE A 131 -20.62 -2.31 6.60
CA ILE A 131 -19.77 -3.49 6.44
C ILE A 131 -18.97 -3.59 7.74
N GLU A 132 -19.26 -4.60 8.56
CA GLU A 132 -18.50 -4.86 9.79
C GLU A 132 -17.06 -5.29 9.44
N GLU A 133 -16.07 -4.87 10.24
CA GLU A 133 -14.69 -5.31 10.07
C GLU A 133 -14.63 -6.84 10.24
N PRO A 134 -14.05 -7.59 9.29
CA PRO A 134 -13.92 -9.03 9.43
C PRO A 134 -13.10 -9.40 10.66
N ASN A 135 -13.65 -10.22 11.56
CA ASN A 135 -12.91 -10.76 12.69
C ASN A 135 -11.82 -11.77 12.24
N ASP A 136 -10.90 -12.13 13.13
CA ASP A 136 -9.77 -13.00 12.78
C ASP A 136 -10.20 -14.39 12.30
N GLU A 137 -11.30 -14.93 12.83
CA GLU A 137 -11.90 -16.21 12.40
C GLU A 137 -12.43 -16.13 10.96
N THR A 138 -13.20 -15.09 10.64
CA THR A 138 -13.73 -14.85 9.29
C THR A 138 -12.60 -14.64 8.29
N GLN A 139 -11.52 -13.95 8.69
CA GLN A 139 -10.33 -13.80 7.85
C GLN A 139 -9.61 -15.14 7.64
N LYS A 140 -9.58 -16.02 8.64
CA LYS A 140 -8.98 -17.36 8.55
C LYS A 140 -9.79 -18.25 7.60
N GLU A 141 -11.10 -18.31 7.78
CA GLU A 141 -12.00 -19.04 6.87
C GLU A 141 -11.92 -18.53 5.43
N ALA A 142 -11.92 -17.21 5.24
CA ALA A 142 -11.81 -16.62 3.90
C ALA A 142 -10.49 -16.99 3.23
N LYS A 143 -9.37 -17.05 3.98
CA LYS A 143 -8.08 -17.50 3.45
C LYS A 143 -8.10 -18.98 3.10
N GLU A 144 -8.72 -19.83 3.93
CA GLU A 144 -8.85 -21.27 3.67
C GLU A 144 -9.72 -21.56 2.43
N ARG A 145 -10.83 -20.82 2.24
CA ARG A 145 -11.68 -20.93 1.02
C ARG A 145 -10.95 -20.54 -0.27
N VAL A 146 -9.96 -19.67 -0.21
CA VAL A 146 -9.13 -19.27 -1.37
C VAL A 146 -8.04 -20.30 -1.68
N ILE A 147 -7.71 -21.20 -0.75
CA ILE A 147 -6.74 -22.30 -0.96
C ILE A 147 -7.43 -23.52 -1.61
N LEU A 148 -8.73 -23.72 -1.37
CA LEU A 148 -9.53 -24.83 -1.93
C LEU A 148 -9.77 -24.87 -3.45
N PRO A 149 -9.68 -23.79 -4.26
CA PRO A 149 -9.83 -23.88 -5.71
C PRO A 149 -8.72 -24.69 -6.39
N SER A 150 -7.59 -24.93 -5.70
CA SER A 150 -6.50 -25.74 -6.24
C SER A 150 -6.71 -27.25 -6.06
N ILE A 151 -7.61 -27.71 -5.19
CA ILE A 151 -7.79 -29.15 -4.90
C ILE A 151 -8.99 -29.74 -5.63
N LEU A 152 -9.97 -28.92 -6.05
CA LEU A 152 -11.21 -29.38 -6.68
C LEU A 152 -11.22 -29.30 -8.22
N SER A 153 -10.05 -29.41 -8.87
CA SER A 153 -9.98 -29.68 -10.32
C SER A 153 -9.75 -31.18 -10.65
N LEU A 154 -9.95 -32.07 -9.68
CA LEU A 154 -9.79 -33.52 -9.83
C LEU A 154 -11.01 -34.24 -10.44
N ASP A 155 -11.77 -33.58 -11.32
CA ASP A 155 -12.74 -34.25 -12.19
C ASP A 155 -12.07 -35.12 -13.29
N ASN A 156 -10.74 -35.30 -13.25
CA ASN A 156 -9.98 -36.21 -14.11
C ASN A 156 -9.37 -37.43 -13.38
N TYR A 157 -9.76 -37.73 -12.13
CA TYR A 157 -9.39 -39.02 -11.53
C TYR A 157 -10.33 -40.12 -12.02
N VAL A 158 -9.99 -40.72 -13.16
CA VAL A 158 -10.54 -42.02 -13.57
C VAL A 158 -10.03 -43.07 -12.57
N PRO A 159 -10.89 -43.72 -11.78
CA PRO A 159 -10.44 -44.78 -10.87
C PRO A 159 -9.97 -45.97 -11.71
N ILE A 160 -8.66 -46.22 -11.76
CA ILE A 160 -8.13 -47.48 -12.27
C ILE A 160 -8.62 -48.56 -11.31
N LYS A 161 -9.60 -49.36 -11.76
CA LYS A 161 -9.97 -50.61 -11.10
C LYS A 161 -8.75 -51.53 -11.16
N HIS A 162 -7.92 -51.51 -10.13
CA HIS A 162 -6.88 -52.52 -9.96
C HIS A 162 -7.59 -53.88 -9.85
N LYS A 163 -7.43 -54.72 -10.88
CA LYS A 163 -7.62 -56.16 -10.75
C LYS A 163 -6.60 -56.66 -9.73
N THR A 164 -7.10 -57.44 -8.77
CA THR A 164 -6.32 -58.10 -7.73
C THR A 164 -5.12 -58.85 -8.33
N ILE A 165 -3.95 -58.73 -7.70
CA ILE A 165 -2.65 -59.28 -8.15
C ILE A 165 -2.55 -60.82 -7.94
N GLU A 166 -3.63 -61.49 -7.56
CA GLU A 166 -3.65 -62.92 -7.22
C GLU A 166 -3.92 -63.86 -8.42
N SER A 167 -3.71 -63.44 -9.68
CA SER A 167 -4.03 -64.30 -10.84
C SER A 167 -2.93 -64.52 -11.89
N ILE A 168 -1.65 -64.19 -11.63
CA ILE A 168 -0.58 -64.35 -12.65
C ILE A 168 0.70 -65.02 -12.07
N ILE A 169 0.55 -66.03 -11.22
CA ILE A 169 1.65 -66.98 -10.95
C ILE A 169 1.09 -68.41 -11.03
N ASN A 170 0.67 -68.81 -12.23
CA ASN A 170 0.46 -70.23 -12.52
C ASN A 170 0.74 -70.63 -13.97
N ILE A 171 1.77 -70.02 -14.60
CA ILE A 171 2.34 -70.51 -15.86
C ILE A 171 3.86 -70.30 -15.84
N THR A 172 4.54 -71.04 -14.98
CA THR A 172 5.94 -71.45 -15.18
C THR A 172 6.06 -72.92 -14.79
N ASN A 173 5.36 -73.77 -15.55
CA ASN A 173 5.56 -75.21 -15.63
C ASN A 173 5.11 -75.66 -17.01
N LEU A 174 6.02 -75.54 -17.98
CA LEU A 174 6.22 -76.38 -19.16
C LEU A 174 7.53 -75.96 -19.83
#